data_AF-A0A5J4JUY7-F1
#
_entry.id   AF-A0A5J4JUY7-F1
#
_cell.length_a   1.000
_cell.length_b   1.000
_cell.length_c   1.000
_cell.angle_alpha   90.00
_cell.angle_beta   90.00
_cell.angle_gamma   90.00
#
_symmetry.space_group_name_H-M   'P 1'
#
loop_
_entity.id
_entity.type
_entity.pdbx_description
1 polymer ?
#
loop_
_entity_poly.entity_id
_entity_poly.type
_entity_poly.pdbx_seq_one_letter_code
_entity_poly.pdbx_strand_id
1 'polypeptide(L)'
;MDATNFEVSSITIQKGQSITLVDTVAVPHIIQNGSWVNGTAKPAIEPGAPKVDVQFSGNDSKQIGPFTTAGTFKLYCTIHQGMNLTVIVK
;
A
#
# COMPACT_ATOMS: atom_id res chain seq x y z
N MET A 1 -8.66 -3.75 -4.67
CA MET A 1 -7.68 -3.20 -5.65
C MET A 1 -8.20 -3.67 -6.98
N ASP A 2 -8.38 -2.74 -7.92
CA ASP A 2 -8.75 -3.10 -9.28
C ASP A 2 -7.49 -3.36 -10.12
N ALA A 3 -7.68 -3.55 -11.43
CA ALA A 3 -6.61 -3.89 -12.37
C ALA A 3 -5.40 -2.95 -12.36
N THR A 4 -5.56 -1.68 -11.99
CA THR A 4 -4.46 -0.69 -12.04
C THR A 4 -4.38 0.23 -10.83
N ASN A 5 -5.35 0.19 -9.90
CA ASN A 5 -5.44 1.13 -8.79
C ASN A 5 -5.81 0.49 -7.45
N PHE A 6 -5.43 1.19 -6.38
CA PHE A 6 -6.18 1.08 -5.14
C PHE A 6 -7.54 1.76 -5.33
N GLU A 7 -8.62 1.11 -4.92
CA GLU A 7 -9.98 1.65 -5.02
C GLU A 7 -10.17 2.93 -4.19
N VAL A 8 -9.30 3.11 -3.18
CA VAL A 8 -9.19 4.34 -2.39
C VAL A 8 -7.73 4.79 -2.39
N SER A 9 -7.51 6.11 -2.44
CA SER A 9 -6.16 6.69 -2.39
C SER A 9 -5.66 6.96 -0.96
N SER A 10 -6.55 6.93 0.02
CA SER A 10 -6.22 7.16 1.42
C SER A 10 -7.15 6.40 2.37
N ILE A 11 -6.59 5.93 3.48
CA ILE A 11 -7.32 5.35 4.61
C ILE A 11 -6.82 5.94 5.93
N THR A 12 -7.66 5.88 6.97
CA THR A 12 -7.27 6.22 8.34
C THR A 12 -7.52 5.03 9.26
N ILE A 13 -6.51 4.66 10.04
CA ILE A 13 -6.55 3.58 11.02
C ILE A 13 -6.05 4.06 12.39
N GLN A 14 -6.33 3.29 13.43
CA GLN A 14 -5.80 3.50 14.78
C GLN A 14 -4.42 2.84 14.92
N LYS A 15 -3.57 3.37 15.79
CA LYS A 15 -2.32 2.71 16.21
C LYS A 15 -2.54 1.24 16.59
N GLY A 16 -1.62 0.41 16.15
CA GLY A 16 -1.62 -1.04 16.38
C GLY A 16 -2.50 -1.82 15.40
N GLN A 17 -3.32 -1.16 14.57
CA GLN A 17 -4.10 -1.86 13.56
C GLN A 17 -3.23 -2.31 12.38
N SER A 18 -3.62 -3.44 11.79
CA SER A 18 -3.17 -3.88 10.47
C SER A 18 -4.25 -3.54 9.43
N ILE A 19 -3.87 -3.48 8.17
CA ILE A 19 -4.79 -3.36 7.03
C ILE A 19 -4.80 -4.68 6.26
N THR A 20 -5.94 -5.02 5.66
CA THR A 20 -6.03 -6.09 4.67
C THR A 20 -6.19 -5.46 3.31
N LEU A 21 -5.22 -5.69 2.42
CA LEU A 21 -5.37 -5.38 1.01
C LEU A 21 -5.99 -6.58 0.31
N VAL A 22 -7.03 -6.32 -0.47
CA VAL A 22 -7.74 -7.32 -1.26
C VAL A 22 -7.56 -6.96 -2.72
N ASP A 23 -7.03 -7.91 -3.49
CA ASP A 23 -7.02 -7.88 -4.93
C ASP A 23 -8.33 -8.50 -5.43
N THR A 24 -9.14 -7.71 -6.13
CA THR A 24 -10.49 -8.11 -6.55
C THR A 24 -10.53 -8.59 -8.00
N VAL A 25 -9.38 -8.64 -8.68
CA VAL A 25 -9.26 -9.01 -10.08
C VAL A 25 -8.12 -10.01 -10.30
N ALA A 26 -8.07 -10.64 -11.48
CA ALA A 26 -7.01 -11.58 -11.85
C ALA A 26 -5.78 -10.87 -12.45
N VAL A 27 -5.24 -9.86 -11.77
CA VAL A 27 -4.08 -9.08 -12.23
C VAL A 27 -3.02 -9.08 -11.12
N PRO A 28 -1.73 -9.30 -11.42
CA PRO A 28 -0.70 -9.26 -10.39
C PRO A 28 -0.49 -7.85 -9.83
N HIS A 29 -0.19 -7.75 -8.54
CA HIS A 29 0.27 -6.52 -7.89
C HIS A 29 1.51 -6.79 -7.03
N ILE A 30 2.42 -5.81 -6.95
CA ILE A 30 3.57 -5.84 -6.03
C ILE A 30 3.53 -4.56 -5.21
N ILE A 31 3.08 -4.66 -3.96
CA ILE A 31 2.91 -3.51 -3.08
C ILE A 31 4.14 -3.34 -2.20
N GLN A 32 4.73 -2.14 -2.24
CA GLN A 32 5.90 -1.76 -1.46
C GLN A 32 5.72 -0.38 -0.83
N ASN A 33 6.59 -0.01 0.12
CA ASN A 33 6.63 1.36 0.63
C ASN A 33 7.16 2.35 -0.41
N GLY A 34 6.54 3.53 -0.50
CA GLY A 34 6.93 4.58 -1.42
C GLY A 34 5.75 5.16 -2.18
N SER A 35 6.05 5.87 -3.26
CA SER A 35 5.03 6.49 -4.11
C SER A 35 5.48 6.63 -5.56
N TRP A 36 4.52 6.67 -6.48
CA TRP A 36 4.71 7.26 -7.79
C TRP A 36 4.55 8.78 -7.71
N VAL A 37 5.54 9.53 -8.20
CA VAL A 37 5.49 10.99 -8.33
C VAL A 37 5.83 11.37 -9.76
N ASN A 38 4.88 12.00 -10.46
CA ASN A 38 5.01 12.40 -11.87
C ASN A 38 5.50 11.25 -12.77
N GLY A 39 4.92 10.06 -12.59
CA GLY A 39 5.30 8.87 -13.36
C GLY A 39 6.64 8.23 -12.98
N THR A 40 7.35 8.75 -11.97
CA THR A 40 8.61 8.17 -11.47
C THR A 40 8.39 7.46 -10.14
N ALA A 41 8.85 6.22 -10.01
CA ALA A 41 8.80 5.49 -8.76
C ALA A 41 9.77 6.12 -7.75
N LYS A 42 9.29 6.38 -6.54
CA LYS A 42 10.08 6.86 -5.41
C LYS A 42 9.91 5.89 -4.23
N PRO A 43 10.71 4.80 -4.21
CA PRO A 43 10.77 3.92 -3.05
C PRO A 43 11.21 4.72 -1.82
N ALA A 44 10.47 4.60 -0.73
CA ALA A 44 10.78 5.26 0.53
C ALA A 44 10.08 4.51 1.67
N ILE A 45 10.72 4.45 2.83
CA ILE A 45 10.10 3.91 4.05
C ILE A 45 10.08 5.06 5.06
N GLU A 46 8.90 5.58 5.39
CA GLU A 46 8.80 6.63 6.40
C GLU A 46 9.15 6.09 7.81
N PRO A 47 9.69 6.93 8.71
CA PRO A 47 10.04 6.50 10.06
C PRO A 47 8.84 5.88 10.80
N GLY A 48 9.03 4.67 11.35
CA GLY A 48 7.99 3.96 12.08
C GLY A 48 6.98 3.19 11.21
N ALA A 49 7.12 3.24 9.87
CA ALA A 49 6.36 2.39 8.98
C ALA A 49 6.81 0.92 9.10
N PRO A 50 5.91 -0.06 9.02
CA PRO A 50 6.30 -1.44 8.75
C PRO A 50 6.95 -1.53 7.37
N LYS A 51 7.92 -2.45 7.22
CA LYS A 51 8.44 -2.80 5.89
C LYS A 51 7.37 -3.58 5.13
N VAL A 52 7.06 -3.14 3.92
CA VAL A 52 6.06 -3.73 3.05
C VAL A 52 6.74 -4.19 1.77
N ASP A 53 6.57 -5.47 1.47
CA ASP A 53 6.96 -6.10 0.22
C ASP A 53 6.07 -7.33 0.03
N VAL A 54 4.94 -7.15 -0.64
CA VAL A 54 3.93 -8.19 -0.81
C VAL A 54 3.52 -8.33 -2.26
N GLN A 55 3.44 -9.58 -2.72
CA GLN A 55 3.02 -9.92 -4.07
C GLN A 55 1.62 -10.56 -4.04
N PHE A 56 0.78 -10.08 -4.94
CA PHE A 56 -0.55 -10.61 -5.25
C PHE A 56 -0.48 -11.29 -6.61
N SER A 57 -1.12 -12.45 -6.72
CA SER A 57 -1.23 -13.20 -7.97
C SER A 57 -2.57 -12.94 -8.67
N GLY A 58 -3.47 -12.18 -8.07
CA GLY A 58 -4.86 -12.00 -8.50
C GLY A 58 -5.84 -12.73 -7.60
N ASN A 59 -6.99 -12.09 -7.32
CA ASN A 59 -8.07 -12.62 -6.49
C ASN A 59 -7.64 -13.11 -5.09
N ASP A 60 -6.60 -12.50 -4.51
CA ASP A 60 -6.09 -12.85 -3.18
C ASP A 60 -6.02 -11.65 -2.23
N SER A 61 -5.71 -11.93 -0.96
CA SER A 61 -5.62 -10.90 0.08
C SER A 61 -4.35 -11.06 0.91
N LYS A 62 -3.75 -9.94 1.32
CA LYS A 62 -2.59 -9.91 2.21
C LYS A 62 -2.83 -8.92 3.34
N GLN A 63 -2.38 -9.27 4.53
CA GLN A 63 -2.37 -8.37 5.68
C GLN A 63 -1.05 -7.59 5.73
N ILE A 64 -1.11 -6.30 6.02
CA ILE A 64 0.04 -5.40 6.18
C ILE A 64 -0.07 -4.69 7.53
N GLY A 65 1.03 -4.65 8.28
CA GLY A 65 1.09 -4.06 9.60
C GLY A 65 1.67 -5.04 10.64
N PRO A 66 1.45 -4.80 11.94
CA PRO A 66 0.68 -3.68 12.48
C PRO A 66 1.37 -2.33 12.27
N PHE A 67 0.58 -1.26 12.20
CA PHE A 67 1.09 0.11 12.18
C PHE A 67 1.13 0.67 13.60
N THR A 68 2.27 0.59 14.26
CA THR A 68 2.41 0.92 15.68
C THR A 68 2.76 2.39 15.96
N THR A 69 3.16 3.13 14.92
CA THR A 69 3.57 4.54 15.03
C THR A 69 2.51 5.46 14.41
N ALA A 70 2.13 6.54 15.11
CA ALA A 70 1.30 7.58 14.48
C ALA A 70 2.08 8.25 13.36
N GLY A 71 1.44 8.48 12.23
CA GLY A 71 2.11 9.04 11.07
C GLY A 71 1.32 8.88 9.79
N THR A 72 1.94 9.31 8.71
CA THR A 72 1.44 9.11 7.35
C THR A 72 2.45 8.25 6.61
N PHE A 73 1.99 7.11 6.12
CA PHE A 73 2.81 6.10 5.44
C PHE A 73 2.33 5.93 4.01
N LYS A 74 3.26 5.81 3.06
CA LYS A 74 2.92 5.68 1.64
C LYS A 74 3.24 4.28 1.15
N LEU A 75 2.27 3.70 0.46
CA LEU A 75 2.41 2.43 -0.25
C LEU A 75 2.12 2.67 -1.74
N TYR A 76 2.74 1.89 -2.60
CA TYR A 76 2.54 1.96 -4.04
C TYR A 76 2.68 0.58 -4.68
N CYS A 77 2.06 0.38 -5.83
CA CYS A 77 2.32 -0.80 -6.64
C CYS A 77 3.48 -0.53 -7.59
N THR A 78 4.53 -1.35 -7.56
CA THR A 78 5.75 -1.11 -8.35
C THR A 78 5.57 -1.35 -9.85
N ILE A 79 4.55 -2.13 -10.24
CA ILE A 79 4.28 -2.49 -11.63
C ILE A 79 3.13 -1.70 -12.28
N HIS A 80 2.38 -0.92 -11.49
CA HIS A 80 1.30 -0.06 -12.00
C HIS A 80 1.62 1.41 -11.70
N GLN A 81 2.04 2.14 -12.75
CA GLN A 81 2.38 3.55 -12.64
C GLN A 81 1.20 4.38 -12.13
N GLY A 82 1.43 5.20 -11.10
CA GLY A 82 0.41 6.07 -10.50
C GLY A 82 -0.41 5.43 -9.37
N MET A 83 -0.31 4.11 -9.18
CA MET A 83 -1.04 3.39 -8.14
C MET A 83 -0.43 3.68 -6.76
N ASN A 84 -1.08 4.57 -6.00
CA ASN A 84 -0.64 5.04 -4.69
C ASN A 84 -1.72 4.85 -3.62
N LEU A 85 -1.31 4.53 -2.39
CA LEU A 85 -2.14 4.51 -1.20
C LEU A 85 -1.46 5.27 -0.06
N THR A 86 -2.23 6.11 0.62
CA THR A 86 -1.80 6.79 1.85
C THR A 86 -2.47 6.15 3.06
N VAL A 87 -1.68 5.70 4.03
CA VAL A 87 -2.17 5.16 5.30
C VAL A 87 -1.89 6.17 6.40
N ILE A 88 -2.96 6.75 6.96
CA ILE A 88 -2.87 7.70 8.08
C ILE A 88 -3.17 6.94 9.38
N VAL A 89 -2.25 7.02 10.34
CA VAL A 89 -2.34 6.33 11.62
C VAL A 89 -2.49 7.34 12.74
N LYS A 90 -3.59 7.26 13.48
CA LYS A 90 -3.92 8.13 14.62
C LYS A 90 -3.62 7.44 15.95
#